data_AF-A0A2A4UK94-F1
#
_entry.id   AF-A0A2A4UK94-F1
#
_cell.length_a   1.000
_cell.length_b   1.000
_cell.length_c   1.000
_cell.angle_alpha   90.00
_cell.angle_beta   90.00
_cell.angle_gamma   90.00
#
_symmetry.space_group_name_H-M   'P 1'
#
loop_
_entity.id
_entity.type
_entity.pdbx_description
1 polymer ?
#
loop_
_entity_poly.entity_id
_entity_poly.type
_entity_poly.pdbx_seq_one_letter_code
_entity_poly.pdbx_strand_id
1 'polypeptide(L)' 'MNAIIACHTRDQGQLKYQCPACEQRKDFYRSCGNRGCPACQHLSNNQWLDRQRRKLLPVDYFMVTFTLPRELRSFA' A
#
# COMPACT_ATOMS: atom_id res chain seq x y z
N MET A 1 -2.37 -0.55 17.49
CA MET A 1 -3.15 -1.68 16.93
C MET A 1 -4.62 -1.31 16.73
N ASN A 2 -5.29 -0.75 17.74
CA ASN A 2 -6.75 -0.49 17.75
C ASN A 2 -7.25 0.28 16.51
N ALA A 3 -6.54 1.31 16.06
CA ALA A 3 -6.93 2.05 14.85
C ALA A 3 -6.98 1.16 13.58
N ILE A 4 -6.08 0.18 13.46
CA ILE A 4 -6.05 -0.74 12.31
C ILE A 4 -7.23 -1.71 12.39
N ILE A 5 -7.55 -2.23 13.58
CA ILE A 5 -8.68 -3.14 13.82
C ILE A 5 -10.02 -2.44 13.54
N ALA A 6 -10.13 -1.16 13.91
CA ALA A 6 -11.32 -0.34 13.66
C ALA A 6 -11.44 0.13 12.19
N CYS A 7 -10.48 -0.17 11.31
CA CYS A 7 -10.53 0.32 9.93
C CYS A 7 -11.74 -0.25 9.18
N HIS A 8 -12.51 0.61 8.50
CA HIS A 8 -13.75 0.23 7.80
C HIS A 8 -14.82 -0.40 8.69
N THR A 9 -14.82 -0.08 10.00
CA THR A 9 -15.92 -0.42 10.91
C THR A 9 -16.77 0.82 11.22
N ARG A 10 -17.89 0.58 11.91
CA ARG A 10 -18.79 1.65 12.41
C ARG A 10 -18.05 2.68 13.28
N ASP A 11 -16.97 2.28 13.95
CA ASP A 11 -16.21 3.13 14.86
C ASP A 11 -15.50 4.29 14.15
N GLN A 12 -15.29 4.20 12.84
CA GLN A 12 -14.70 5.26 12.02
C GLN A 12 -15.74 6.19 11.38
N GLY A 13 -17.03 5.94 11.66
CA GLY A 13 -18.14 6.64 11.03
C GLY A 13 -18.43 6.16 9.60
N GLN A 14 -19.51 6.67 9.06
CA GLN A 14 -20.09 6.24 7.79
C GLN A 14 -20.13 7.39 6.79
N LEU A 15 -19.82 7.10 5.53
CA LEU A 15 -20.04 7.95 4.38
C LEU A 15 -21.26 7.41 3.61
N LYS A 16 -22.23 8.29 3.36
CA LYS A 16 -23.41 7.98 2.54
C LYS A 16 -23.32 8.75 1.24
N TYR A 17 -23.41 8.03 0.13
CA TYR A 17 -23.39 8.58 -1.21
C TYR A 17 -24.73 8.30 -1.89
N GLN A 18 -25.32 9.33 -2.48
CA GLN A 18 -26.53 9.20 -3.30
C GLN A 18 -26.24 9.78 -4.68
N CYS A 19 -26.47 8.96 -5.71
CA CYS A 19 -26.39 9.44 -7.08
C CYS A 19 -27.65 10.26 -7.41
N PRO A 20 -27.54 11.53 -7.84
CA PRO A 20 -28.72 12.33 -8.19
C PRO A 20 -29.38 11.87 -9.50
N ALA A 21 -28.66 11.17 -10.38
CA ALA A 21 -29.19 10.77 -11.69
C ALA A 21 -29.95 9.44 -11.69
N CYS A 22 -29.58 8.50 -10.80
CA CYS A 22 -30.18 7.16 -10.74
C CYS A 22 -30.68 6.76 -9.34
N GLU A 23 -30.68 7.70 -8.40
CA GLU A 23 -31.13 7.55 -7.00
C GLU A 23 -30.45 6.46 -6.17
N GLN A 24 -29.45 5.75 -6.73
CA GLN A 24 -28.71 4.71 -6.00
C GLN A 24 -28.02 5.29 -4.77
N ARG A 25 -28.22 4.60 -3.64
CA ARG A 25 -27.61 4.92 -2.35
C ARG A 25 -26.54 3.88 -2.03
N LYS A 26 -25.37 4.35 -1.61
CA LYS A 26 -24.28 3.51 -1.15
C LYS A 26 -23.71 4.05 0.14
N ASP A 27 -23.41 3.13 1.03
CA ASP A 27 -22.98 3.41 2.39
C ASP A 27 -21.65 2.70 2.64
N PHE A 28 -20.65 3.43 3.12
CA PHE A 28 -19.31 2.90 3.37
C PHE A 28 -18.79 3.37 4.72
N TYR A 29 -17.99 2.54 5.39
CA TYR A 29 -17.27 2.96 6.59
C TYR A 29 -15.91 3.56 6.22
N ARG A 30 -15.52 4.61 6.92
CA ARG A 30 -14.28 5.34 6.64
C ARG A 30 -13.04 4.53 6.99
N SER A 31 -11.95 4.82 6.30
CA SER A 31 -10.62 4.29 6.60
C SER A 31 -10.06 4.92 7.88
N CYS A 32 -9.25 4.18 8.65
CA CYS A 32 -8.68 4.70 9.90
C CYS A 32 -7.51 5.69 9.74
N GLY A 33 -6.99 5.88 8.52
CA GLY A 33 -5.91 6.83 8.22
C GLY A 33 -4.55 6.46 8.80
N ASN A 34 -4.40 5.29 9.44
CA ASN A 34 -3.13 4.89 10.03
C ASN A 34 -2.10 4.52 8.94
N ARG A 35 -0.88 5.07 9.06
CA ARG A 35 0.23 4.81 8.11
C ARG A 35 0.65 3.33 8.01
N GLY A 36 0.40 2.54 9.05
CA GLY A 36 0.69 1.11 9.07
C GLY A 36 -0.51 0.22 8.71
N CYS A 37 -1.68 0.80 8.40
CA CYS A 37 -2.86 0.01 8.04
C CYS A 37 -2.72 -0.51 6.60
N PRO A 38 -2.76 -1.85 6.38
CA PRO A 38 -2.66 -2.42 5.04
C PRO A 38 -3.78 -1.96 4.10
N ALA A 39 -5.02 -1.83 4.63
CA ALA A 39 -6.16 -1.38 3.85
C ALA A 39 -6.01 0.10 3.43
N CYS A 40 -5.61 0.98 4.36
CA CYS A 40 -5.42 2.41 4.06
C CYS A 40 -4.26 2.64 3.09
N GLN A 41 -3.18 1.87 3.20
CA GLN A 41 -1.99 2.02 2.36
C GLN A 41 -2.07 1.23 1.04
N HIS A 42 -3.15 0.49 0.79
CA HIS A 42 -3.26 -0.38 -0.39
C HIS A 42 -2.99 0.38 -1.71
N LEU A 43 -3.61 1.55 -1.89
CA LEU A 43 -3.42 2.36 -3.10
C LEU A 43 -1.97 2.83 -3.25
N SER A 44 -1.39 3.41 -2.20
CA SER A 44 0.00 3.89 -2.20
C SER A 44 0.99 2.76 -2.48
N ASN A 45 0.76 1.59 -1.87
CA ASN A 45 1.58 0.40 -2.07
C ASN A 45 1.49 -0.10 -3.51
N ASN A 46 0.29 -0.16 -4.09
CA ASN A 46 0.12 -0.55 -5.49
C ASN A 46 0.81 0.44 -6.44
N GLN A 47 0.65 1.74 -6.23
CA GLN A 47 1.34 2.76 -7.01
C GLN A 47 2.86 2.65 -6.90
N TRP A 48 3.39 2.31 -5.71
CA TRP A 48 4.81 2.04 -5.53
C TRP A 48 5.25 0.77 -6.27
N LEU A 49 4.48 -0.32 -6.17
CA LEU A 49 4.74 -1.58 -6.86
C LEU A 49 4.75 -1.40 -8.37
N ASP A 50 3.78 -0.68 -8.93
CA ASP A 50 3.71 -0.41 -10.37
C ASP A 50 4.91 0.40 -10.84
N ARG A 51 5.39 1.36 -10.04
CA ARG A 51 6.63 2.08 -10.32
C ARG A 51 7.86 1.17 -10.30
N GLN A 52 7.94 0.21 -9.37
CA GLN A 52 9.05 -0.75 -9.37
C GLN A 52 8.98 -1.70 -10.56
N ARG A 53 7.78 -2.19 -10.90
CA ARG A 53 7.56 -3.06 -12.07
C ARG A 53 8.01 -2.42 -13.38
N ARG A 54 7.78 -1.11 -13.54
CA ARG A 54 8.26 -0.35 -14.72
C ARG A 54 9.78 -0.24 -14.83
N LYS A 55 10.51 -0.46 -13.74
CA LYS A 55 11.99 -0.48 -13.76
C LYS A 55 12.56 -1.85 -14.10
N LEU A 56 11.71 -2.89 -14.16
CA LEU A 56 12.15 -4.22 -14.52
C LEU A 56 12.52 -4.25 -16.01
N LEU A 57 13.73 -4.70 -16.28
CA LEU A 57 14.20 -4.98 -17.63
C LEU A 57 13.53 -6.26 -18.14
N PRO A 58 13.28 -6.41 -19.45
CA PRO A 58 12.69 -7.62 -20.04
C PRO A 58 13.73 -8.76 -20.14
N VAL A 59 14.41 -9.04 -19.04
CA VAL A 59 15.42 -10.09 -18.88
C VAL A 59 15.24 -10.75 -17.52
N ASP A 60 15.84 -11.92 -17.33
CA ASP A 60 15.84 -12.56 -16.02
C ASP A 60 16.57 -11.67 -14.99
N TYR A 61 15.84 -11.25 -13.96
CA TYR A 61 16.30 -10.32 -12.94
C TYR A 61 16.51 -11.03 -11.62
N PHE A 62 17.74 -11.01 -11.10
CA PHE A 62 18.11 -11.64 -9.84
C PHE A 62 18.72 -10.62 -8.89
N MET A 63 18.24 -10.59 -7.64
CA MET A 63 18.90 -9.85 -6.56
C MET A 63 19.97 -10.76 -5.94
N VAL A 64 21.24 -10.45 -6.19
CA VAL A 64 22.36 -11.18 -5.61
C VAL A 64 22.90 -10.40 -4.42
N THR A 65 22.79 -10.98 -3.23
CA THR A 65 23.43 -10.45 -2.02
C THR A 65 24.62 -11.32 -1.66
N PHE A 66 25.79 -10.72 -1.48
CA PHE A 66 26.97 -11.42 -1.04
C PHE A 66 27.74 -10.58 -0.01
N THR A 67 28.46 -11.26 0.87
CA THR A 67 29.32 -10.60 1.84
C THR A 67 30.63 -10.22 1.17
N LEU A 68 31.02 -8.94 1.26
CA LEU A 68 32.29 -8.49 0.71
C LEU A 68 33.47 -9.12 1.48
N PRO A 69 34.40 -9.83 0.79
CA PRO A 69 35.62 -10.36 1.40
C PRO A 69 36.43 -9.28 2.10
N ARG A 70 37.16 -9.66 3.15
CA ARG A 70 37.88 -8.70 4.01
C ARG A 70 38.87 -7.85 3.22
N GLU A 71 39.56 -8.46 2.28
CA GLU A 71 40.62 -7.89 1.44
C GLU A 71 40.09 -6.77 0.54
N LEU A 72 38.80 -6.80 0.18
CA LEU A 72 38.18 -5.84 -0.73
C LEU A 72 37.49 -4.69 0.00
N ARG A 73 37.42 -4.71 1.33
CA ARG A 73 36.69 -3.69 2.12
C ARG A 73 37.29 -2.29 2.04
N SER A 74 38.56 -2.15 1.69
CA SER A 74 39.21 -0.83 1.55
C SER A 74 38.76 -0.05 0.32
N PHE A 75 38.11 -0.71 -0.65
CA PHE A 75 37.64 -0.08 -1.89
C PHE A 75 36.14 0.25 -1.88
N ALA A 76 35.44 -0.07 -0.79
CA ALA A 76 33.99 0.16 -0.64
C ALA A 76 33.68 1.58 -0.18
#